data_AF-A0A931Y5H2-F1
#
_entry.id   AF-A0A931Y5H2-F1
#
_cell.length_a   1.000
_cell.length_b   1.000
_cell.length_c   1.000
_cell.angle_alpha   90.00
_cell.angle_beta   90.00
_cell.angle_gamma   90.00
#
_symmetry.space_group_name_H-M   'P 1'
#
loop_
_entity.id
_entity.type
_entity.pdbx_description
1 polymer ?
#
loop_
_entity_poly.entity_id
_entity_poly.type
_entity_poly.pdbx_seq_one_letter_code
_entity_poly.pdbx_strand_id
1 'polypeptide(L)'
;MNIQTLFAERLGGAAFGLAEEIYKFEKIKRAKAAAREAQPGRELLDFGVGEPDGIAPAAIRRALKKAVDDPANRGYADNGIRDFKLAAARYMEQFFGVRDLNPETEIVHSIGSKSALAMLPL
;
A
#
# COMPACT_ATOMS: atom_id res chain seq x y z
N MET A 1 -32.94 2.93 -2.58
CA MET A 1 -31.66 2.39 -3.11
C MET A 1 -30.89 1.83 -1.92
N ASN A 2 -30.53 0.55 -1.93
CA ASN A 2 -29.84 -0.10 -0.80
C ASN A 2 -28.37 0.36 -0.74
N ILE A 3 -27.88 0.72 0.44
CA ILE A 3 -26.51 1.18 0.67
C ILE A 3 -25.46 0.16 0.22
N GLN A 4 -25.75 -1.13 0.39
CA GLN A 4 -24.89 -2.22 -0.05
C GLN A 4 -24.76 -2.24 -1.58
N THR A 5 -25.85 -1.98 -2.30
CA THR A 5 -25.83 -1.87 -3.77
C THR A 5 -24.99 -0.68 -4.24
N LEU A 6 -25.14 0.48 -3.57
CA LEU A 6 -24.36 1.68 -3.84
C LEU A 6 -22.85 1.46 -3.61
N PHE A 7 -22.46 0.77 -2.54
CA PHE A 7 -21.07 0.41 -2.28
C PHE A 7 -20.53 -0.58 -3.31
N ALA A 8 -21.31 -1.62 -3.63
CA ALA A 8 -20.92 -2.59 -4.65
C ALA A 8 -20.67 -1.92 -6.00
N GLU A 9 -21.58 -1.06 -6.47
CA GLU A 9 -21.40 -0.34 -7.74
C GLU A 9 -20.13 0.53 -7.78
N ARG A 10 -19.77 1.19 -6.67
CA ARG A 10 -18.53 1.98 -6.58
C ARG A 10 -17.26 1.14 -6.62
N LEU A 11 -17.33 -0.10 -6.14
CA LEU A 11 -16.19 -1.02 -6.12
C LEU A 11 -16.04 -1.83 -7.42
N GLY A 12 -17.01 -1.75 -8.34
CA GLY A 12 -17.00 -2.49 -9.61
C GLY A 12 -18.23 -3.39 -9.85
N GLY A 13 -19.30 -3.19 -9.08
CA GLY A 13 -20.55 -3.95 -9.16
C GLY A 13 -20.59 -5.16 -8.23
N ALA A 14 -21.77 -5.78 -8.11
CA ALA A 14 -21.98 -6.97 -7.27
C ALA A 14 -21.15 -8.20 -7.71
N ALA A 15 -20.60 -8.17 -8.94
CA ALA A 15 -19.74 -9.21 -9.50
C ALA A 15 -18.24 -8.89 -9.36
N PHE A 16 -17.85 -7.80 -8.71
CA PHE A 16 -16.45 -7.41 -8.56
C PHE A 16 -15.63 -8.52 -7.88
N GLY A 17 -14.57 -8.97 -8.57
CA GLY A 17 -13.71 -10.06 -8.09
C GLY A 17 -14.24 -11.48 -8.32
N LEU A 18 -15.47 -11.64 -8.83
CA LEU A 18 -16.05 -12.95 -9.20
C LEU A 18 -15.82 -13.32 -10.66
N ALA A 19 -15.59 -12.33 -11.53
CA ALA A 19 -15.30 -12.57 -12.93
C ALA A 19 -13.83 -12.97 -13.14
N GLU A 20 -13.57 -13.94 -14.02
CA GLU A 20 -12.23 -14.36 -14.46
C GLU A 20 -11.57 -13.33 -15.41
N GLU A 21 -11.82 -12.04 -15.20
CA GLU A 21 -11.21 -11.01 -16.02
C GLU A 21 -9.71 -10.91 -15.76
N ILE A 22 -8.93 -10.85 -16.84
CA ILE A 22 -7.50 -10.62 -16.77
C ILE A 22 -7.25 -9.29 -16.06
N TYR A 23 -6.54 -9.37 -14.94
CA TYR A 23 -6.17 -8.22 -14.12
C TYR A 23 -5.52 -7.11 -14.95
N LYS A 24 -5.88 -5.84 -14.70
CA LYS A 24 -5.45 -4.70 -15.53
C LYS A 24 -3.93 -4.62 -15.71
N PHE A 25 -3.15 -4.86 -14.65
CA PHE A 25 -1.68 -4.83 -14.74
C PHE A 25 -1.10 -6.01 -15.50
N GLU A 26 -1.79 -7.14 -15.56
CA GLU A 26 -1.38 -8.29 -16.38
C GLU A 26 -1.49 -7.96 -17.87
N LYS A 27 -2.57 -7.27 -18.30
CA LYS A 27 -2.71 -6.77 -19.68
C LYS A 27 -1.54 -5.83 -20.05
N ILE A 28 -1.15 -4.93 -19.14
CA ILE A 28 -0.02 -4.00 -19.33
C ILE A 28 1.30 -4.75 -19.44
N LYS A 29 1.54 -5.75 -18.58
CA LYS A 29 2.77 -6.58 -18.62
C LYS A 29 2.91 -7.29 -19.97
N ARG A 30 1.82 -7.88 -20.48
CA ARG A 30 1.82 -8.55 -21.80
C ARG A 30 2.12 -7.57 -22.94
N ALA A 31 1.48 -6.40 -22.95
CA ALA A 31 1.72 -5.38 -23.96
C ALA A 31 3.18 -4.88 -23.94
N LYS A 32 3.75 -4.66 -22.74
CA LYS A 32 5.16 -4.28 -22.58
C LYS A 32 6.12 -5.34 -23.11
N ALA A 33 5.84 -6.62 -22.86
CA ALA A 33 6.66 -7.73 -23.36
C ALA A 33 6.66 -7.76 -24.90
N ALA A 34 5.47 -7.72 -25.50
CA ALA A 34 5.33 -7.70 -26.96
C ALA A 34 6.03 -6.48 -27.61
N ALA A 35 5.96 -5.31 -26.99
CA ALA A 35 6.65 -4.11 -27.49
C ALA A 35 8.18 -4.26 -27.45
N ARG A 36 8.73 -4.89 -26.40
CA ARG A 36 10.18 -5.16 -26.29
C ARG A 36 10.64 -6.19 -27.33
N GLU A 37 9.83 -7.21 -27.58
CA GLU A 37 10.11 -8.22 -28.61
C GLU A 37 10.06 -7.65 -30.03
N ALA A 38 9.09 -6.77 -30.31
CA ALA A 38 8.93 -6.18 -31.64
C ALA A 38 10.03 -5.17 -32.00
N GLN A 39 10.66 -4.53 -31.01
CA GLN A 39 11.65 -3.47 -31.20
C GLN A 39 12.86 -3.67 -30.27
N PRO A 40 13.64 -4.75 -30.48
CA PRO A 40 14.82 -5.02 -29.66
C PRO A 40 15.83 -3.88 -29.80
N GLY A 41 16.32 -3.37 -28.67
CA GLY A 41 17.29 -2.27 -28.62
C GLY A 41 16.69 -0.87 -28.58
N ARG A 42 15.36 -0.72 -28.68
CA ARG A 42 14.69 0.57 -28.44
C ARG A 42 14.31 0.71 -26.97
N GLU A 43 14.66 1.85 -26.38
CA GLU A 43 14.28 2.14 -25.00
C GLU A 43 12.75 2.25 -24.88
N LEU A 44 12.17 1.50 -23.94
CA LEU A 44 10.77 1.59 -23.58
C LEU A 44 10.62 2.46 -22.33
N LEU A 45 10.12 3.68 -22.52
CA LEU A 45 9.72 4.55 -21.42
C LEU A 45 8.39 4.06 -20.84
N ASP A 46 8.43 3.53 -19.62
CA ASP A 46 7.29 2.89 -18.98
C ASP A 46 6.65 3.78 -17.93
N PHE A 47 5.44 4.25 -18.23
CA PHE A 47 4.59 5.01 -17.33
C PHE A 47 3.31 4.23 -16.94
N GLY A 48 3.32 2.90 -17.11
CA GLY A 48 2.12 2.07 -17.00
C GLY A 48 1.77 1.64 -15.57
N VAL A 49 2.75 1.47 -14.69
CA VAL A 49 2.56 1.08 -13.30
C VAL A 49 3.12 2.19 -12.40
N GLY A 50 2.31 2.69 -11.46
CA GLY A 50 2.68 3.76 -10.53
C GLY A 50 3.60 3.30 -9.39
N GLU A 51 4.67 2.58 -9.72
CA GLU A 51 5.70 2.17 -8.76
C GLU A 51 6.77 3.26 -8.66
N PRO A 52 7.15 3.69 -7.44
CA PRO A 52 8.27 4.61 -7.27
C PRO A 52 9.58 3.99 -7.79
N ASP A 53 10.33 4.76 -8.57
CA ASP A 53 11.64 4.41 -9.13
C ASP A 53 12.80 4.74 -8.18
N GLY A 54 12.61 5.69 -7.28
CA GLY A 54 13.59 6.12 -6.28
C GLY A 54 13.77 5.14 -5.12
N ILE A 55 15.00 5.03 -4.63
CA ILE A 55 15.28 4.28 -3.41
C ILE A 55 14.75 5.04 -2.19
N ALA A 56 14.24 4.32 -1.19
CA ALA A 56 13.75 4.95 0.05
C ALA A 56 14.84 5.84 0.70
N PRO A 57 14.53 7.00 1.31
CA PRO A 57 15.53 7.93 1.85
C PRO A 57 16.55 7.30 2.81
N ALA A 58 17.79 7.80 2.80
CA ALA A 58 18.91 7.16 3.52
C ALA A 58 18.67 7.03 5.04
N ALA A 59 17.98 7.99 5.66
CA ALA A 59 17.64 7.92 7.08
C ALA A 59 16.76 6.70 7.41
N ILE A 60 15.77 6.40 6.57
CA ILE A 60 14.88 5.23 6.73
C ILE A 60 15.67 3.94 6.59
N ARG A 61 16.51 3.85 5.54
CA ARG A 61 17.34 2.66 5.32
C ARG A 61 18.32 2.40 6.47
N ARG A 62 18.90 3.45 7.06
CA ARG A 62 19.79 3.34 8.23
C ARG A 62 19.03 2.89 9.48
N ALA A 63 17.84 3.45 9.73
CA ALA A 63 17.00 3.03 10.86
C ALA A 63 16.62 1.55 10.74
N LEU A 64 16.22 1.09 9.55
CA LEU A 64 15.93 -0.32 9.30
C LEU A 64 17.14 -1.21 9.56
N LYS A 65 18.32 -0.87 9.03
CA LYS A 65 19.55 -1.66 9.26
C LYS A 65 19.84 -1.79 10.75
N LYS A 66 19.77 -0.70 11.50
CA LYS A 66 19.96 -0.73 12.96
C LYS A 66 18.92 -1.62 13.65
N ALA A 67 17.65 -1.53 13.24
CA ALA A 67 16.56 -2.30 13.85
C ALA A 67 16.67 -3.81 13.57
N VAL A 68 17.19 -4.20 12.41
CA VAL A 68 17.39 -5.61 12.04
C VAL A 68 18.40 -6.31 12.95
N ASP A 69 19.43 -5.59 13.40
CA ASP A 69 20.48 -6.14 14.27
C ASP A 69 20.12 -6.09 15.77
N ASP A 70 18.95 -5.56 16.14
CA ASP A 70 18.51 -5.44 17.53
C ASP A 70 17.76 -6.71 18.00
N PRO A 71 18.30 -7.47 18.97
CA PRO A 71 17.64 -8.69 19.48
C PRO A 71 16.26 -8.45 20.07
N ALA A 72 15.96 -7.23 20.54
CA ALA A 72 14.64 -6.88 21.07
C ALA A 72 13.54 -6.96 20.00
N ASN A 73 13.89 -6.81 18.72
CA ASN A 73 12.96 -6.87 17.59
C ASN A 73 12.66 -8.29 17.10
N ARG A 74 13.17 -9.33 17.77
CA ARG A 74 12.88 -10.74 17.43
C ARG A 74 11.41 -11.12 17.71
N GLY A 75 10.77 -10.46 18.66
CA GLY A 75 9.41 -10.77 19.10
C GLY A 75 8.31 -10.29 18.15
N TYR A 76 7.06 -10.62 18.48
CA TYR A 76 5.90 -10.08 17.78
C TYR A 76 5.72 -8.60 18.09
N ALA A 77 5.47 -7.81 17.04
CA ALA A 77 5.15 -6.37 17.16
C ALA A 77 3.63 -6.10 17.24
N ASP A 78 2.80 -7.15 17.35
CA ASP A 78 1.34 -7.12 17.34
C ASP A 78 0.75 -6.10 16.34
N ASN A 79 -0.17 -5.23 16.77
CA ASN A 79 -0.79 -4.18 15.96
C ASN A 79 0.08 -2.91 15.86
N GLY A 80 1.40 -3.09 15.81
CA GLY A 80 2.41 -2.03 15.76
C GLY A 80 2.81 -1.52 17.15
N ILE A 81 4.06 -1.08 17.26
CA ILE A 81 4.64 -0.54 18.50
C ILE A 81 4.11 0.86 18.83
N ARG A 82 4.13 1.22 20.11
CA ARG A 82 3.68 2.54 20.60
C ARG A 82 4.37 3.70 19.88
N ASP A 83 5.67 3.59 19.62
CA ASP A 83 6.46 4.64 18.96
C ASP A 83 5.98 4.94 17.54
N PHE A 84 5.58 3.89 16.80
CA PHE A 84 4.99 4.03 15.47
C PHE A 84 3.65 4.75 15.55
N LYS A 85 2.77 4.34 16.48
CA LYS A 85 1.44 4.96 16.66
C LYS A 85 1.58 6.45 17.00
N LEU A 86 2.49 6.81 17.91
CA LEU A 86 2.79 8.20 18.24
C LEU A 86 3.34 8.99 17.05
N ALA A 87 4.23 8.40 16.25
CA ALA A 87 4.76 9.04 15.06
C ALA A 87 3.68 9.27 13.99
N ALA A 88 2.77 8.32 13.81
CA ALA A 88 1.63 8.45 12.90
C ALA A 88 0.68 9.57 13.34
N ALA A 89 0.35 9.69 14.63
CA ALA A 89 -0.47 10.79 15.14
C ALA A 89 0.16 12.16 14.84
N ARG A 90 1.48 12.31 15.11
CA ARG A 90 2.22 13.54 14.79
C ARG A 90 2.24 13.83 13.29
N TYR A 91 2.40 12.80 12.46
CA TYR A 91 2.36 12.96 11.00
C TYR A 91 0.99 13.47 10.54
N MET A 92 -0.10 12.91 11.08
CA MET A 92 -1.46 13.34 10.79
C MET A 92 -1.70 14.81 11.16
N GLU A 93 -1.20 15.25 12.32
CA GLU A 93 -1.27 16.64 12.72
C GLU A 93 -0.44 17.54 11.80
N GLN A 94 0.83 17.20 11.56
CA GLN A 94 1.76 18.07 10.84
C GLN A 94 1.45 18.21 9.36
N PHE A 95 1.03 17.12 8.70
CA PHE A 95 0.81 17.10 7.26
C PHE A 95 -0.66 17.34 6.88
N PHE A 96 -1.61 16.83 7.67
CA PHE A 96 -3.03 16.91 7.35
C PHE A 96 -3.84 17.81 8.29
N GLY A 97 -3.23 18.34 9.36
CA GLY A 97 -3.92 19.18 10.33
C GLY A 97 -4.91 18.42 11.23
N VAL A 98 -4.89 17.08 11.22
CA VAL A 98 -5.77 16.26 12.07
C VAL A 98 -5.15 16.16 13.45
N ARG A 99 -5.74 16.87 14.41
CA ARG A 99 -5.25 17.00 15.79
C ARG A 99 -5.91 16.00 16.73
N ASP A 100 -5.31 15.83 17.90
CA ASP A 100 -5.86 15.11 19.06
C ASP A 100 -6.18 13.62 18.81
N LEU A 101 -5.54 12.98 17.82
CA LEU A 101 -5.66 11.55 17.60
C LEU A 101 -5.07 10.76 18.78
N ASN A 102 -5.89 9.92 19.39
CA ASN A 102 -5.47 8.95 20.39
C ASN A 102 -4.75 7.78 19.70
N PRO A 103 -3.43 7.62 19.91
CA PRO A 103 -2.69 6.61 19.18
C PRO A 103 -3.06 5.17 19.57
N GLU A 104 -3.71 4.94 20.72
CA GLU A 104 -4.15 3.59 21.11
C GLU A 104 -5.47 3.17 20.47
N THR A 105 -6.40 4.10 20.25
CA THR A 105 -7.76 3.78 19.81
C THR A 105 -8.06 4.21 18.38
N GLU A 106 -7.29 5.14 17.82
CA GLU A 106 -7.57 5.76 16.51
C GLU A 106 -6.46 5.51 15.48
N ILE A 107 -5.43 4.75 15.85
CA ILE A 107 -4.33 4.37 14.95
C ILE A 107 -4.10 2.87 15.00
N VAL A 108 -4.19 2.25 13.82
CA VAL A 108 -3.92 0.82 13.62
C VAL A 108 -2.86 0.68 12.53
N HIS A 109 -1.76 0.02 12.85
CA HIS A 109 -0.73 -0.33 11.88
C HIS A 109 -1.23 -1.42 10.92
N SER A 110 -0.81 -1.35 9.66
CA SER A 110 -1.03 -2.42 8.68
C SER A 110 0.19 -2.65 7.81
N ILE A 111 0.28 -3.86 7.25
CA ILE A 111 1.29 -4.20 6.24
C ILE A 111 0.81 -3.72 4.86
N GLY A 112 0.77 -2.39 4.71
CA GLY A 112 0.27 -1.70 3.53
C GLY A 112 -1.25 -1.50 3.48
N SER A 113 -1.69 -0.56 2.65
CA SER A 113 -3.11 -0.18 2.52
C SER A 113 -3.96 -1.28 1.88
N LYS A 114 -3.39 -2.04 0.94
CA LYS A 114 -4.10 -3.14 0.26
C LYS A 114 -4.54 -4.22 1.24
N SER A 115 -3.64 -4.62 2.13
CA SER A 115 -3.92 -5.61 3.18
C SER A 115 -4.95 -5.07 4.18
N ALA A 116 -4.83 -3.80 4.58
CA ALA A 116 -5.79 -3.17 5.48
C ALA A 116 -7.21 -3.18 4.89
N LEU A 117 -7.37 -2.70 3.66
CA LEU A 117 -8.67 -2.63 3.00
C LEU A 117 -9.30 -4.00 2.78
N ALA A 118 -8.49 -5.03 2.53
CA ALA A 118 -8.99 -6.40 2.38
C ALA A 118 -9.49 -7.03 3.70
N MET A 119 -9.05 -6.50 4.85
CA MET A 119 -9.42 -7.00 6.18
C MET A 119 -10.54 -6.21 6.84
N LEU A 120 -10.96 -5.08 6.26
CA LEU A 120 -12.07 -4.30 6.79
C LEU A 120 -13.37 -5.11 6.69
N PRO A 121 -14.16 -5.23 7.78
CA PRO A 121 -15.48 -5.80 7.69
C PRO A 121 -16.35 -4.89 6.81
N LEU A 122 -16.93 -5.46 5.75
CA LEU A 122 -17.89 -4.81 4.85
C LEU A 122 -19.32 -4.91 5.38
#